data_AF-A0ABD1WAY9-F1
#
_entry.id   AF-A0ABD1WAY9-F1
#
_cell.length_a   1.000
_cell.length_b   1.000
_cell.length_c   1.000
_cell.angle_alpha   90.00
_cell.angle_beta   90.00
_cell.angle_gamma   90.00
#
_symmetry.space_group_name_H-M   'P 1'
#
loop_
_entity.id
_entity.type
_entity.pdbx_description
1 polymer ?
#
loop_
_entity_poly.entity_id
_entity_poly.type
_entity_poly.pdbx_seq_one_letter_code
_entity_poly.pdbx_strand_id
1 'polypeptide(L)'
;MALDYGFIDSRSDRDAFTLTLEISESDSFYGDKLDIAELNGLGETAYFDIKLGQPLPPAMLPYLRLVALGGTDAFLLESIFRNTIWGYLELPVSRANEELVCQVVRNACKSALSGYHTTIEEDEKLKEEENLSPRLEIAIGVRAGEKKVLQQIDDIFRERELELHELEYYQERRLKDLGLVGEQGDIIFWEPK
;
A
#
# COMPACT_ATOMS: atom_id res chain seq x y z
N MET A 1 -9.69 -16.66 15.35
CA MET A 1 -9.42 -18.01 15.88
C MET A 1 -8.80 -17.98 17.27
N ALA A 2 -7.62 -17.39 17.45
CA ALA A 2 -7.04 -17.25 18.79
C ALA A 2 -7.96 -16.47 19.74
N LEU A 3 -8.51 -15.35 19.27
CA LEU A 3 -9.45 -14.51 20.04
C LEU A 3 -10.82 -15.18 20.23
N ASP A 4 -11.41 -15.72 19.15
CA ASP A 4 -12.79 -16.22 19.19
C ASP A 4 -12.93 -17.60 19.85
N TYR A 5 -11.90 -18.45 19.70
CA TYR A 5 -11.97 -19.87 20.05
C TYR A 5 -10.83 -20.35 20.94
N GLY A 6 -9.79 -19.55 21.17
CA GLY A 6 -8.67 -19.93 22.02
C GLY A 6 -7.77 -21.02 21.44
N PHE A 7 -7.65 -21.09 20.11
CA PHE A 7 -6.69 -21.97 19.43
C PHE A 7 -6.21 -21.37 18.11
N ILE A 8 -5.13 -21.92 17.57
CA ILE A 8 -4.55 -21.55 16.26
C ILE A 8 -4.40 -22.79 15.38
N ASP A 9 -4.38 -22.58 14.06
CA ASP A 9 -4.02 -23.63 13.11
C ASP A 9 -2.49 -23.66 12.97
N SER A 10 -1.92 -24.83 12.71
CA SER A 10 -0.49 -24.99 12.45
C SER A 10 -0.10 -24.60 11.02
N ARG A 11 -1.09 -24.39 10.15
CA ARG A 11 -0.89 -23.96 8.77
C ARG A 11 -0.57 -22.46 8.69
N SER A 12 0.49 -22.13 7.96
CA SER A 12 0.93 -20.75 7.74
C SER A 12 0.03 -19.95 6.79
N ASP A 13 -0.94 -20.58 6.13
CA ASP A 13 -1.92 -19.93 5.25
C ASP A 13 -2.96 -19.08 6.01
N ARG A 14 -2.98 -19.21 7.34
CA ARG A 14 -3.82 -18.44 8.26
C ARG A 14 -3.10 -17.23 8.87
N ASP A 15 -1.78 -17.14 8.72
CA ASP A 15 -1.01 -16.03 9.26
C ASP A 15 -1.40 -14.74 8.52
N ALA A 16 -1.82 -13.74 9.29
CA ALA A 16 -2.29 -12.47 8.76
C ALA A 16 -1.89 -11.32 9.67
N PHE A 17 -1.74 -10.14 9.07
CA PHE A 17 -1.50 -8.89 9.78
C PHE A 17 -2.41 -7.81 9.19
N THR A 18 -3.14 -7.11 10.05
CA THR A 18 -4.01 -6.00 9.64
C THR A 18 -3.23 -4.71 9.68
N LEU A 19 -3.06 -4.07 8.53
CA LEU A 19 -2.44 -2.76 8.41
C LEU A 19 -3.52 -1.68 8.44
N THR A 20 -3.43 -0.77 9.40
CA THR A 20 -4.33 0.39 9.53
C THR A 20 -3.70 1.61 8.87
N LEU A 21 -4.40 2.21 7.92
CA LEU A 21 -4.00 3.45 7.25
C LEU A 21 -5.02 4.53 7.53
N GLU A 22 -4.54 5.76 7.71
CA GLU A 22 -5.39 6.90 8.06
C GLU A 22 -4.99 8.13 7.24
N ILE A 23 -5.99 8.90 6.80
CA ILE A 23 -5.77 10.22 6.22
C ILE A 23 -5.73 11.21 7.39
N SER A 24 -4.56 11.78 7.65
CA SER A 24 -4.36 12.68 8.79
C SER A 24 -5.20 13.96 8.67
N GLU A 25 -5.94 14.32 9.72
CA GLU A 25 -6.66 15.61 9.81
C GLU A 25 -5.73 16.85 9.68
N SER A 26 -4.44 16.67 9.98
CA SER A 26 -3.43 17.72 9.84
C SER A 26 -2.95 17.93 8.40
N ASP A 27 -3.38 17.09 7.46
CA ASP A 27 -3.05 17.21 6.04
C ASP A 27 -3.79 18.42 5.42
N SER A 28 -3.05 19.28 4.73
CA SER A 28 -3.61 20.44 4.02
C SER A 28 -4.70 20.06 3.00
N PHE A 29 -4.67 18.82 2.49
CA PHE A 29 -5.60 18.28 1.51
C PHE A 29 -6.59 17.27 2.11
N TYR A 30 -6.76 17.26 3.44
CA TYR A 30 -7.59 16.29 4.16
C TYR A 30 -8.98 16.12 3.55
N GLY A 31 -9.71 17.22 3.32
CA GLY A 31 -11.08 17.18 2.81
C GLY A 31 -11.20 16.56 1.42
N ASP A 32 -10.29 16.91 0.50
CA ASP A 32 -10.29 16.36 -0.86
C ASP A 32 -9.91 14.87 -0.86
N LYS A 33 -8.91 14.48 -0.07
CA LYS A 33 -8.50 13.07 0.07
C LYS A 33 -9.60 12.22 0.68
N LEU A 34 -10.26 12.71 1.73
CA LEU A 34 -11.36 12.01 2.39
C LEU A 34 -12.52 11.79 1.43
N ASP A 35 -12.93 12.82 0.70
CA ASP A 35 -14.00 12.72 -0.30
C ASP A 35 -13.68 11.67 -1.38
N ILE A 36 -12.44 11.65 -1.88
CA ILE A 36 -11.99 10.64 -2.84
C ILE A 36 -12.02 9.24 -2.24
N ALA A 37 -11.59 9.07 -0.98
CA ALA A 37 -11.65 7.78 -0.29
C ALA A 37 -13.10 7.28 -0.15
N GLU A 38 -14.01 8.15 0.30
CA GLU A 38 -15.43 7.84 0.50
C GLU A 38 -16.13 7.47 -0.81
N LEU A 39 -15.85 8.20 -1.90
CA LEU A 39 -16.38 7.89 -3.22
C LEU A 39 -15.97 6.50 -3.73
N ASN A 40 -14.87 5.95 -3.21
CA ASN A 40 -14.35 4.62 -3.56
C ASN A 40 -14.62 3.57 -2.47
N GLY A 41 -15.53 3.86 -1.53
CA GLY A 41 -15.99 2.93 -0.51
C GLY A 41 -15.02 2.71 0.65
N LEU A 42 -14.05 3.62 0.83
CA LEU A 42 -13.12 3.64 1.95
C LEU A 42 -13.44 4.81 2.88
N GLY A 43 -13.08 4.70 4.16
CA GLY A 43 -13.23 5.79 5.11
C GLY A 43 -11.94 6.60 5.28
N GLU A 44 -11.96 7.53 6.22
CA GLU A 44 -10.76 8.20 6.76
C GLU A 44 -9.72 7.21 7.30
N THR A 45 -10.19 6.16 7.98
CA THR A 45 -9.38 5.04 8.44
C THR A 45 -9.76 3.80 7.63
N ALA A 46 -8.77 3.14 7.04
CA ALA A 46 -8.93 1.92 6.28
C ALA A 46 -8.09 0.78 6.90
N TYR A 47 -8.68 -0.40 6.95
CA TYR A 47 -8.05 -1.61 7.48
C TYR A 47 -7.79 -2.60 6.35
N PHE A 48 -6.54 -3.03 6.21
CA PHE A 48 -6.12 -3.95 5.16
C PHE A 48 -5.55 -5.23 5.76
N ASP A 49 -6.29 -6.33 5.63
CA ASP A 49 -5.83 -7.65 6.07
C ASP A 49 -4.87 -8.25 5.05
N ILE A 50 -3.59 -8.36 5.43
CA ILE A 50 -2.55 -8.93 4.59
C ILE A 50 -2.27 -10.35 5.08
N LYS A 51 -2.37 -11.33 4.18
CA LYS A 51 -2.14 -12.75 4.50
C LYS A 51 -0.80 -13.21 3.96
N LEU A 52 -0.17 -14.11 4.70
CA LEU A 52 1.09 -14.72 4.26
C LEU A 52 0.89 -15.49 2.95
N GLY A 53 1.80 -15.28 1.99
CA GLY A 53 1.77 -15.90 0.66
C GLY A 53 0.69 -15.38 -0.28
N GLN A 54 -0.08 -14.35 0.09
CA GLN A 54 -1.10 -13.75 -0.77
C GLN A 54 -0.67 -12.36 -1.29
N PRO A 55 -1.17 -11.94 -2.46
CA PRO A 55 -0.93 -10.58 -2.95
C PRO A 55 -1.57 -9.54 -2.02
N LEU A 56 -1.04 -8.31 -2.06
CA LEU A 56 -1.60 -7.20 -1.31
C LEU A 56 -3.06 -6.93 -1.71
N PRO A 57 -3.91 -6.48 -0.78
CA PRO A 57 -5.28 -6.08 -1.12
C PRO A 57 -5.29 -5.00 -2.21
N PRO A 58 -6.15 -5.10 -3.24
CA PRO A 58 -6.09 -4.23 -4.42
C PRO A 58 -6.28 -2.74 -4.11
N ALA A 59 -7.09 -2.42 -3.09
CA ALA A 59 -7.34 -1.05 -2.66
C ALA A 59 -6.23 -0.45 -1.79
N MET A 60 -5.28 -1.25 -1.29
CA MET A 60 -4.23 -0.79 -0.37
C MET A 60 -3.26 0.18 -1.04
N LEU A 61 -2.78 -0.14 -2.25
CA LEU A 61 -1.83 0.70 -2.97
C LEU A 61 -2.43 2.06 -3.41
N PRO A 62 -3.62 2.11 -4.03
CA PRO A 62 -4.29 3.37 -4.32
C PRO A 62 -4.48 4.24 -3.08
N TYR A 63 -4.87 3.63 -1.95
CA TYR A 63 -5.05 4.35 -0.70
C TYR A 63 -3.73 4.90 -0.15
N LEU A 64 -2.65 4.11 -0.14
CA LEU A 64 -1.31 4.59 0.24
C LEU A 64 -0.85 5.78 -0.62
N ARG A 65 -1.06 5.70 -1.94
CA ARG A 65 -0.72 6.76 -2.88
C ARG A 65 -1.53 8.03 -2.62
N LEU A 66 -2.82 7.89 -2.30
CA LEU A 66 -3.70 9.00 -1.92
C LEU A 66 -3.24 9.67 -0.62
N VAL A 67 -2.92 8.87 0.41
CA VAL A 67 -2.39 9.38 1.68
C VAL A 67 -1.07 10.13 1.45
N ALA A 68 -0.16 9.56 0.65
CA ALA A 68 1.11 10.18 0.29
C ALA A 68 1.01 11.31 -0.75
N LEU A 69 -0.18 11.60 -1.28
CA LEU A 69 -0.36 12.57 -2.35
C LEU A 69 -0.15 14.00 -1.82
N GLY A 70 0.64 14.80 -2.52
CA GLY A 70 0.90 16.18 -2.11
C GLY A 70 1.91 16.86 -3.02
N GLY A 71 2.30 18.08 -2.66
CA GLY A 71 3.33 18.83 -3.37
C GLY A 71 3.04 18.95 -4.88
N THR A 72 3.94 18.40 -5.69
CA THR A 72 3.84 18.44 -7.16
C THR A 72 2.68 17.63 -7.74
N ASP A 73 2.16 16.65 -7.01
CA ASP A 73 1.09 15.77 -7.48
C ASP A 73 -0.31 16.21 -6.98
N ALA A 74 -0.37 17.28 -6.17
CA ALA A 74 -1.61 17.79 -5.59
C ALA A 74 -2.63 18.24 -6.66
N PHE A 75 -2.20 18.55 -7.88
CA PHE A 75 -3.11 18.89 -8.98
C PHE A 75 -4.10 17.75 -9.31
N LEU A 76 -3.80 16.50 -8.94
CA LEU A 76 -4.70 15.37 -9.12
C LEU A 76 -5.92 15.43 -8.20
N LEU A 77 -5.88 16.25 -7.14
CA LEU A 77 -7.00 16.46 -6.22
C LEU A 77 -8.01 17.50 -6.75
N GLU A 78 -7.68 18.18 -7.85
CA GLU A 78 -8.57 19.17 -8.45
C GLU A 78 -9.87 18.53 -8.96
N SER A 79 -10.95 19.31 -8.93
CA SER A 79 -12.31 18.86 -9.29
C SER A 79 -12.44 18.16 -10.64
N ILE A 80 -11.59 18.49 -11.62
CA ILE A 80 -11.58 17.87 -12.95
C ILE A 80 -11.23 16.37 -12.91
N PHE A 81 -10.45 15.95 -11.91
CA PHE A 81 -10.00 14.57 -11.75
C PHE A 81 -10.83 13.77 -10.76
N ARG A 82 -11.77 14.40 -10.02
CA ARG A 82 -12.51 13.80 -8.91
C ARG A 82 -13.11 12.42 -9.22
N ASN A 83 -13.66 12.24 -10.42
CA ASN A 83 -14.30 10.99 -10.84
C ASN A 83 -13.32 9.97 -11.49
N THR A 84 -12.09 10.38 -11.78
CA THR A 84 -11.09 9.57 -12.51
C THR A 84 -9.83 9.31 -11.70
N ILE A 85 -9.61 10.04 -10.60
CA ILE A 85 -8.38 10.01 -9.81
C ILE A 85 -8.09 8.62 -9.30
N TRP A 86 -9.10 7.85 -8.89
CA TRP A 86 -8.91 6.50 -8.40
C TRP A 86 -8.23 5.60 -9.43
N GLY A 87 -8.65 5.67 -10.70
CA GLY A 87 -7.99 4.95 -11.79
C GLY A 87 -6.54 5.40 -12.04
N TYR A 88 -6.22 6.67 -11.75
CA TYR A 88 -4.82 7.13 -11.78
C TYR A 88 -4.01 6.63 -10.58
N LEU A 89 -4.64 6.47 -9.41
CA LEU A 89 -4.05 5.94 -8.18
C LEU A 89 -3.91 4.42 -8.19
N GLU A 90 -4.61 3.69 -9.06
CA GLU A 90 -4.35 2.27 -9.34
C GLU A 90 -2.98 2.06 -10.00
N LEU A 91 -2.46 3.08 -10.68
CA LEU A 91 -1.14 3.08 -11.29
C LEU A 91 -0.17 4.01 -10.54
N PRO A 92 1.15 3.88 -10.75
CA PRO A 92 2.12 4.79 -10.12
C PRO A 92 1.87 6.26 -10.48
N VAL A 93 1.85 7.15 -9.48
CA VAL A 93 1.56 8.57 -9.69
C VAL A 93 2.82 9.30 -10.12
N SER A 94 3.81 9.35 -9.23
CA SER A 94 5.13 9.93 -9.46
C SER A 94 6.18 9.13 -8.70
N ARG A 95 7.44 9.27 -9.10
CA ARG A 95 8.56 8.63 -8.40
C ARG A 95 8.63 9.05 -6.94
N ALA A 96 8.43 10.33 -6.65
CA ALA A 96 8.48 10.87 -5.29
C ALA A 96 7.35 10.31 -4.41
N ASN A 97 6.14 10.18 -4.97
CA ASN A 97 5.00 9.59 -4.26
C ASN A 97 5.24 8.10 -3.96
N GLU A 98 5.70 7.31 -4.95
CA GLU A 98 6.01 5.89 -4.76
C GLU A 98 7.16 5.66 -3.78
N GLU A 99 8.23 6.47 -3.86
CA GLU A 99 9.34 6.41 -2.93
C GLU A 99 8.90 6.69 -1.49
N LEU A 100 8.05 7.71 -1.30
CA LEU A 100 7.48 8.03 0.01
C LEU A 100 6.62 6.89 0.56
N VAL A 101 5.76 6.30 -0.28
CA VAL A 101 4.94 5.13 0.09
C VAL A 101 5.83 3.96 0.53
N CYS A 102 6.84 3.61 -0.27
CA CYS A 102 7.78 2.54 0.09
C CYS A 102 8.49 2.83 1.42
N GLN A 103 9.04 4.03 1.59
CA GLN A 103 9.75 4.39 2.82
C GLN A 103 8.85 4.32 4.06
N VAL A 104 7.63 4.87 3.98
CA VAL A 104 6.69 4.88 5.11
C VAL A 104 6.30 3.45 5.50
N VAL A 105 5.91 2.61 4.55
CA VAL A 105 5.49 1.23 4.85
C VAL A 105 6.65 0.41 5.41
N ARG A 106 7.85 0.53 4.82
CA ARG A 106 9.03 -0.19 5.31
C ARG A 106 9.46 0.26 6.70
N ASN A 107 9.41 1.56 6.97
CA ASN A 107 9.72 2.08 8.31
C ASN A 107 8.69 1.62 9.34
N ALA A 108 7.40 1.59 8.98
CA ALA A 108 6.35 1.04 9.83
C ALA A 108 6.57 -0.45 10.12
N CYS A 109 6.91 -1.25 9.10
CA CYS A 109 7.20 -2.68 9.27
C CYS A 109 8.41 -2.90 10.19
N LYS A 110 9.52 -2.16 9.98
CA LYS A 110 10.70 -2.23 10.84
C LYS A 110 10.41 -1.82 12.27
N SER A 111 9.62 -0.76 12.46
CA SER A 111 9.20 -0.31 13.79
C SER A 111 8.34 -1.36 14.48
N ALA A 112 7.35 -1.94 13.78
CA ALA A 112 6.51 -3.01 14.30
C ALA A 112 7.33 -4.25 14.66
N LEU A 113 8.25 -4.69 13.80
CA LEU A 113 9.16 -5.81 14.04
C LEU A 113 10.06 -5.58 15.26
N SER A 114 10.55 -4.36 15.45
CA SER A 114 11.38 -4.00 16.63
C SER A 114 10.60 -4.02 17.96
N GLY A 115 9.27 -4.01 17.91
CA GLY A 115 8.40 -4.11 19.08
C GLY A 115 8.31 -5.52 19.66
N TYR A 116 8.72 -6.55 18.92
CA TYR A 116 8.74 -7.93 19.42
C TYR A 116 10.02 -8.19 20.22
N HIS A 117 9.86 -8.89 21.35
CA HIS A 117 10.96 -9.24 22.25
C HIS A 117 11.74 -10.50 21.81
N THR A 118 11.30 -11.17 20.75
CA THR A 118 11.85 -12.45 20.25
C THR A 118 11.98 -12.40 18.73
N THR A 119 12.95 -13.14 18.19
CA THR A 119 13.10 -13.30 16.73
C THR A 119 12.22 -14.41 16.17
N ILE A 120 12.11 -14.52 14.84
CA ILE A 120 11.33 -15.61 14.21
C ILE A 120 11.99 -16.96 14.53
N GLU A 121 13.32 -17.03 14.47
CA GLU A 121 14.11 -18.23 14.71
C GLU A 121 14.00 -18.70 16.17
N GLU A 122 13.96 -17.78 17.12
CA GLU A 122 13.71 -18.09 18.53
C GLU A 122 12.33 -18.70 18.73
N ASP A 123 11.31 -18.15 18.08
CA ASP A 123 9.94 -18.67 18.16
C ASP A 123 9.78 -20.04 17.51
N GLU A 124 10.44 -20.28 16.39
CA GLU A 124 10.43 -21.59 15.74
C GLU A 124 11.10 -22.65 16.62
N LYS A 125 12.23 -22.32 17.26
CA LYS A 125 12.86 -23.22 18.24
C LYS A 125 11.98 -23.47 19.45
N LEU A 126 11.33 -22.43 19.98
CA LEU A 126 10.42 -22.59 21.12
C LEU A 126 9.23 -23.48 20.77
N LYS A 127 8.72 -23.45 19.52
CA LYS A 127 7.65 -24.35 19.06
C LYS A 127 8.06 -25.82 19.01
N GLU A 128 9.34 -26.12 18.88
CA GLU A 128 9.85 -27.51 18.88
C GLU A 128 9.88 -28.13 20.30
N GLU A 129 9.69 -27.34 21.35
CA GLU A 129 9.67 -27.83 22.72
C GLU A 129 8.35 -28.55 23.07
N GLU A 130 8.44 -29.82 23.49
CA GLU A 130 7.27 -30.70 23.72
C GLU A 130 6.42 -30.36 24.97
N ASN A 131 6.73 -29.29 25.74
CA ASN A 131 6.09 -29.00 27.03
C ASN A 131 5.54 -27.55 27.16
N LEU A 132 5.07 -26.96 26.06
CA LEU A 132 4.47 -25.63 26.10
C LEU A 132 3.06 -25.67 26.71
N SER A 133 2.73 -24.65 27.51
CA SER A 133 1.34 -24.44 27.90
C SER A 133 0.51 -24.03 26.68
N PRO A 134 -0.78 -24.42 26.56
CA PRO A 134 -1.60 -24.11 25.39
C PRO A 134 -1.67 -22.61 25.05
N ARG A 135 -1.69 -21.75 26.07
CA ARG A 135 -1.69 -20.28 25.87
C ARG A 135 -0.36 -19.76 25.34
N LEU A 136 0.74 -20.36 25.78
CA LEU A 136 2.08 -20.00 25.32
C LEU A 136 2.29 -20.44 23.88
N GLU A 137 1.83 -21.65 23.53
CA GLU A 137 1.85 -22.16 22.15
C GLU A 137 1.10 -21.21 21.20
N ILE A 138 -0.10 -20.77 21.60
CA ILE A 138 -0.88 -19.78 20.83
C ILE A 138 -0.10 -18.47 20.68
N ALA A 139 0.47 -17.94 21.77
CA ALA A 139 1.21 -16.68 21.74
C ALA A 139 2.44 -16.74 20.81
N ILE A 140 3.22 -17.83 20.88
CA ILE A 140 4.37 -18.06 20.01
C ILE A 140 3.91 -18.24 18.56
N GLY A 141 2.80 -18.95 18.35
CA GLY A 141 2.18 -19.15 17.05
C GLY A 141 1.81 -17.85 16.36
N VAL A 142 0.98 -17.03 17.01
CA VAL A 142 0.49 -15.76 16.49
C VAL A 142 1.64 -14.79 16.21
N ARG A 143 2.53 -14.57 17.19
CA ARG A 143 3.61 -13.59 17.03
C ARG A 143 4.62 -13.99 15.96
N ALA A 144 4.88 -15.28 15.78
CA ALA A 144 5.73 -15.77 14.70
C ALA A 144 5.07 -15.55 13.32
N GLY A 145 3.77 -15.80 13.21
CA GLY A 145 2.98 -15.54 12.00
C GLY A 145 2.97 -14.05 11.64
N GLU A 146 2.68 -13.18 12.60
CA GLU A 146 2.68 -11.73 12.39
C GLU A 146 4.05 -11.22 11.91
N LYS A 147 5.15 -11.67 12.54
CA LYS A 147 6.51 -11.31 12.11
C LYS A 147 6.81 -11.76 10.67
N LYS A 148 6.37 -12.96 10.27
CA LYS A 148 6.53 -13.45 8.89
C LYS A 148 5.76 -12.59 7.89
N VAL A 149 4.52 -12.21 8.22
CA VAL A 149 3.72 -11.31 7.37
C VAL A 149 4.36 -9.93 7.27
N LEU A 150 4.83 -9.36 8.39
CA LEU A 150 5.53 -8.08 8.40
C LEU A 150 6.81 -8.11 7.55
N GLN A 151 7.57 -9.19 7.61
CA GLN A 151 8.76 -9.37 6.77
C GLN A 151 8.39 -9.45 5.29
N GLN A 152 7.34 -10.21 4.94
CA GLN A 152 6.81 -10.26 3.57
C GLN A 152 6.41 -8.86 3.07
N ILE A 153 5.77 -8.05 3.90
CA ILE A 153 5.39 -6.68 3.52
C ILE A 153 6.65 -5.83 3.27
N ASP A 154 7.65 -5.84 4.17
CA ASP A 154 8.91 -5.11 3.94
C ASP A 154 9.60 -5.57 2.65
N ASP A 155 9.62 -6.88 2.38
CA ASP A 155 10.24 -7.44 1.19
C ASP A 155 9.53 -6.98 -0.10
N ILE A 156 8.19 -7.00 -0.14
CA ILE A 156 7.40 -6.51 -1.29
C ILE A 156 7.71 -5.03 -1.57
N PHE A 157 7.72 -4.18 -0.54
CA PHE A 157 7.99 -2.76 -0.72
C PHE A 157 9.48 -2.47 -0.97
N ARG A 158 10.40 -3.34 -0.52
CA ARG A 158 11.83 -3.27 -0.87
C ARG A 158 12.06 -3.58 -2.34
N GLU A 159 11.42 -4.63 -2.88
CA GLU A 159 11.49 -4.95 -4.31
C GLU A 159 10.94 -3.80 -5.15
N ARG A 160 9.76 -3.28 -4.76
CA ARG A 160 9.17 -2.10 -5.40
C ARG A 160 10.08 -0.87 -5.39
N GLU A 161 10.82 -0.65 -4.30
CA GLU A 161 11.78 0.45 -4.19
C GLU A 161 12.95 0.31 -5.19
N LEU A 162 13.38 -0.93 -5.47
CA LEU A 162 14.40 -1.20 -6.49
C LEU A 162 13.87 -0.92 -7.91
N GLU A 163 12.60 -1.21 -8.15
CA GLU A 163 11.92 -1.07 -9.45
C GLU A 163 11.42 0.36 -9.74
N LEU A 164 11.63 1.33 -8.85
CA LEU A 164 11.13 2.71 -9.01
C LEU A 164 11.54 3.38 -10.34
N HIS A 165 12.64 2.97 -10.94
CA HIS A 165 13.13 3.52 -12.21
C HIS A 165 12.51 2.87 -13.45
N GLU A 166 11.83 1.74 -13.29
CA GLU A 166 11.17 0.97 -14.35
C GLU A 166 9.67 1.26 -14.43
N LEU A 167 9.10 1.87 -13.38
CA LEU A 167 7.68 2.23 -13.32
C LEU A 167 7.36 3.38 -14.28
N GLU A 168 6.28 3.21 -15.05
CA GLU A 168 5.71 4.29 -15.86
C GLU A 168 4.78 5.16 -15.01
N TYR A 169 5.08 6.46 -14.91
CA TYR A 169 4.36 7.41 -14.06
C TYR A 169 3.26 8.19 -14.81
N TYR A 170 2.44 8.95 -14.07
CA TYR A 170 1.32 9.71 -14.64
C TYR A 170 1.72 10.57 -15.83
N GLN A 171 2.82 11.32 -15.71
CA GLN A 171 3.30 12.21 -16.77
C GLN A 171 3.70 11.43 -18.03
N GLU A 172 4.41 10.31 -17.88
CA GLU A 172 4.84 9.47 -19.00
C GLU A 172 3.65 8.83 -19.72
N ARG A 173 2.68 8.31 -18.95
CA ARG A 173 1.44 7.73 -19.51
C ARG A 173 0.66 8.76 -20.33
N ARG A 174 0.58 10.01 -19.85
CA ARG A 174 -0.10 11.10 -20.56
C ARG A 174 0.55 11.46 -21.89
N LEU A 175 1.88 11.29 -22.01
CA LEU A 175 2.61 11.62 -23.23
C LEU A 175 2.54 10.51 -24.31
N LYS A 176 1.99 9.33 -23.99
CA LYS A 176 1.87 8.22 -24.96
C LYS A 176 0.97 8.56 -26.14
N ASP A 177 -0.08 9.35 -25.91
CA ASP A 177 -1.08 9.68 -26.92
C ASP A 177 -0.82 11.04 -27.62
N LEU A 178 0.43 11.52 -27.63
CA LEU A 178 0.78 12.82 -28.23
C LEU A 178 0.62 12.88 -29.76
N GLY A 179 0.58 11.74 -30.45
CA GLY A 179 0.42 11.72 -31.90
C GLY A 179 1.53 12.46 -32.66
N LEU A 180 2.76 12.50 -32.13
CA LEU A 180 3.88 13.27 -32.68
C LEU A 180 4.23 12.90 -34.14
N VAL A 181 3.93 11.67 -34.55
CA VAL A 181 4.06 11.19 -35.93
C VAL A 181 2.67 10.98 -36.52
N GLY A 182 1.93 12.08 -36.64
CA GLY A 182 0.62 12.12 -37.31
C GLY A 182 0.72 12.44 -38.80
N GLU A 183 -0.42 12.49 -39.47
CA GLU A 183 -0.49 12.99 -40.84
C GLU A 183 -0.11 14.47 -40.90
N GLN A 184 0.48 14.91 -42.03
CA GLN A 184 0.86 16.30 -42.22
C GLN A 184 -0.41 17.17 -42.21
N GLY A 185 -0.63 17.91 -41.12
CA GLY A 185 -1.81 18.75 -40.96
C GLY A 185 -1.94 19.77 -42.10
N ASP A 186 -3.13 19.87 -42.68
CA ASP A 186 -3.42 20.85 -43.73
C ASP A 186 -3.17 22.28 -43.22
N ILE A 187 -2.59 23.12 -44.08
CA ILE A 187 -2.41 24.55 -43.79
C ILE A 187 -3.81 25.19 -43.85
N ILE A 188 -4.40 25.44 -42.67
CA ILE A 188 -5.67 26.16 -42.56
C ILE A 188 -5.38 27.66 -42.72
N PHE A 189 -5.70 28.22 -43.89
CA PHE A 189 -5.70 29.67 -44.08
C PHE A 189 -6.93 30.27 -43.39
N TRP A 190 -6.68 30.98 -42.28
CA TRP A 190 -7.71 31.78 -41.61
C TRP A 190 -7.91 33.08 -42.38
N GLU A 191 -8.86 33.09 -43.33
CA GLU A 191 -9.30 34.32 -43.98
C GLU A 191 -10.48 34.93 -43.19
N PRO A 192 -10.34 36.13 -42.60
CA PRO A 192 -11.48 36.85 -42.03
C PRO A 192 -12.40 37.35 -43.16
N LYS A 193 -13.70 37.09 -43.03
CA LYS A 193 -14.74 37.70 -43.88
C LYS A 193 -15.02 39.15 -43.49
#